data_AF-A0A165T205-F1
#
_entry.id   AF-A0A165T205-F1
#
_cell.length_a   1.000
_cell.length_b   1.000
_cell.length_c   1.000
_cell.angle_alpha   90.00
_cell.angle_beta   90.00
_cell.angle_gamma   90.00
#
_symmetry.space_group_name_H-M   'P 1'
#
loop_
_entity.id
_entity.type
_entity.pdbx_description
1 polymer ?
#
loop_
_entity_poly.entity_id
_entity_poly.type
_entity_poly.pdbx_seq_one_letter_code
_entity_poly.pdbx_strand_id
1 'polypeptide(L)'
;MFGRKSHACQLTIDQYIDNSPYAVDIEYVHYLEDARTIFVNSFAFDQMLSANKAACDLLMRQWVLSVGGVISAGQLKGLSGDTVRTKPFKINAYRPPLYGRAAIIQSKMDDGFSEILRDGIIADVKGIGVPNHRRPYPEFRHNNGFLLLDEAIKEMLLYRIIYKVSLTENAPFDTLPYLGLVDLGFDVQMPDRPPIRATSIVRAAHYRPPNNEAIPERSSSAHKMMITIEKYLQNLGLTSSAEGFQIILDEGQPKLKFYEWDQPYDQDIIKKLANEKQLDLPFTSLSPNIQLCDQFEWSDSSSTLVDFGHYKMLGLFEEPFSVTRVKDSTLNWGETFSNNHQTKSSLSRLHELMGNVDDVKSCYSTEQLEWISPSSQLVKKNNMLDILSLSLAYDYQERGMSGDELQRRINSYADRCVAELPPLATTSKKPLELHSFEV
;
A
#
# COMPACT_ATOMS: atom_id res chain seq x y z
N MET A 1 24.13 16.04 21.43
CA MET A 1 22.98 16.65 20.74
C MET A 1 22.91 16.05 19.35
N PHE A 2 22.16 14.97 19.16
CA PHE A 2 21.76 14.58 17.80
C PHE A 2 20.52 15.43 17.49
N GLY A 3 20.65 16.36 16.55
CA GLY A 3 19.53 17.19 16.11
C GLY A 3 18.37 16.31 15.64
N ARG A 4 17.14 16.76 15.84
CA ARG A 4 15.95 16.11 15.27
C ARG A 4 16.23 15.83 13.79
N LYS A 5 16.30 14.56 13.41
CA LYS A 5 16.51 14.16 12.02
C LYS A 5 15.26 14.58 11.25
N SER A 6 15.41 15.43 10.25
CA SER A 6 14.33 15.85 9.36
C SER A 6 13.71 14.63 8.68
N HIS A 7 12.38 14.61 8.55
CA HIS A 7 11.68 13.54 7.84
C HIS A 7 12.12 13.53 6.37
N ALA A 8 12.20 12.36 5.74
CA ALA A 8 12.65 12.24 4.34
C ALA A 8 11.87 13.16 3.40
N CYS A 9 10.56 13.31 3.60
CA CYS A 9 9.71 14.21 2.82
C CYS A 9 10.00 15.71 2.99
N GLN A 10 10.81 16.10 3.98
CA GLN A 10 11.26 17.48 4.24
C GLN A 10 12.68 17.73 3.74
N LEU A 11 13.32 16.73 3.12
CA LEU A 11 14.66 16.85 2.57
C LEU A 11 14.61 17.31 1.11
N THR A 12 15.68 17.98 0.68
CA THR A 12 15.99 18.07 -0.75
C THR A 12 16.31 16.68 -1.29
N ILE A 13 16.27 16.52 -2.62
CA ILE A 13 16.65 15.25 -3.21
C ILE A 13 18.12 14.88 -2.96
N ASP A 14 19.02 15.87 -2.96
CA ASP A 14 20.44 15.64 -2.68
C ASP A 14 20.64 15.18 -1.24
N GLN A 15 19.96 15.82 -0.28
CA GLN A 15 19.95 15.39 1.12
C GLN A 15 19.35 14.00 1.30
N TYR A 16 18.31 13.64 0.53
CA TYR A 16 17.74 12.29 0.56
C TYR A 16 18.77 11.25 0.09
N ILE A 17 19.49 11.54 -1.00
CA ILE A 17 20.52 10.64 -1.53
C ILE A 17 21.68 10.51 -0.55
N ASP A 18 22.19 11.63 -0.02
CA ASP A 18 23.33 11.65 0.91
C ASP A 18 23.03 10.89 2.21
N ASN A 19 21.77 10.89 2.65
CA ASN A 19 21.32 10.18 3.85
C ASN A 19 20.77 8.77 3.55
N SER A 20 20.66 8.37 2.29
CA SER A 20 20.14 7.06 1.93
C SER A 20 21.13 5.96 2.32
N PRO A 21 20.71 4.91 3.02
CA PRO A 21 21.60 3.81 3.40
C PRO A 21 21.83 2.82 2.24
N TYR A 22 21.49 3.21 1.01
CA TYR A 22 21.55 2.38 -0.19
C TYR A 22 21.86 3.25 -1.41
N ALA A 23 22.40 2.61 -2.45
CA ALA A 23 22.54 3.22 -3.76
C ALA A 23 21.16 3.46 -4.37
N VAL A 24 20.96 4.66 -4.92
CA VAL A 24 19.73 5.08 -5.57
C VAL A 24 19.96 5.16 -7.08
N ASP A 25 19.18 4.41 -7.85
CA ASP A 25 19.23 4.48 -9.30
C ASP A 25 18.55 5.77 -9.78
N ILE A 26 19.21 6.53 -10.66
CA ILE A 26 18.64 7.74 -11.24
C ILE A 26 18.18 7.44 -12.66
N GLU A 27 16.94 7.78 -12.96
CA GLU A 27 16.38 7.72 -14.31
C GLU A 27 15.56 8.97 -14.64
N TYR A 28 15.06 9.02 -15.88
CA TYR A 28 14.12 10.06 -16.29
C TYR A 28 12.71 9.50 -16.38
N VAL A 29 11.76 10.29 -15.88
CA VAL A 29 10.32 10.10 -16.12
C VAL A 29 9.81 11.25 -17.00
N HIS A 30 8.75 10.97 -17.73
CA HIS A 30 8.10 11.87 -18.65
C HIS A 30 6.80 12.38 -18.04
N TYR A 31 6.54 13.68 -18.15
CA TYR A 31 5.23 14.22 -17.81
C TYR A 31 4.18 13.78 -18.82
N LEU A 32 3.00 13.46 -18.32
CA LEU A 32 1.84 13.13 -19.14
C LEU A 32 1.01 14.36 -19.44
N GLU A 33 0.53 14.50 -20.68
CA GLU A 33 -0.32 15.63 -21.10
C GLU A 33 -1.71 15.56 -20.48
N ASP A 34 -2.27 14.36 -20.42
CA ASP A 34 -3.66 14.09 -20.02
C ASP A 34 -3.81 13.74 -18.54
N ALA A 35 -2.72 13.78 -17.77
CA ALA A 35 -2.78 13.48 -16.34
C ALA A 35 -3.55 14.56 -15.57
N ARG A 36 -4.32 14.12 -14.57
CA ARG A 36 -5.14 14.97 -13.71
C ARG A 36 -5.17 14.48 -12.27
N THR A 37 -5.12 15.41 -11.32
CA THR A 37 -5.29 15.06 -9.91
C THR A 37 -6.73 14.64 -9.66
N ILE A 38 -6.94 13.42 -9.17
CA ILE A 38 -8.24 12.93 -8.72
C ILE A 38 -8.58 13.65 -7.41
N PHE A 39 -7.73 13.51 -6.39
CA PHE A 39 -7.91 14.23 -5.14
C PHE A 39 -6.60 14.46 -4.39
N VAL A 40 -6.66 15.36 -3.41
CA VAL A 40 -5.57 15.68 -2.47
C VAL A 40 -6.01 15.44 -1.04
N ASN A 41 -5.07 15.04 -0.20
CA ASN A 41 -5.28 14.88 1.24
C ASN A 41 -4.71 16.10 1.96
N SER A 42 -5.47 17.19 2.01
CA SER A 42 -5.05 18.47 2.62
C SER A 42 -4.52 18.29 4.05
N PHE A 43 -5.19 17.46 4.84
CA PHE A 43 -4.75 17.13 6.19
C PHE A 43 -3.34 16.51 6.25
N ALA A 44 -2.97 15.65 5.28
CA ALA A 44 -1.61 15.11 5.22
C ALA A 44 -0.57 16.16 4.83
N PHE A 45 -0.94 17.12 3.97
CA PHE A 45 -0.11 18.29 3.70
C PHE A 45 0.07 19.13 4.95
N ASP A 46 -1.00 19.43 5.70
CA ASP A 46 -0.91 20.23 6.92
C ASP A 46 0.04 19.62 7.96
N GLN A 47 0.10 18.30 8.06
CA GLN A 47 1.08 17.61 8.91
C GLN A 47 2.52 17.74 8.42
N MET A 48 2.72 17.75 7.09
CA MET A 48 4.05 17.85 6.50
C MET A 48 4.59 19.28 6.47
N LEU A 49 3.70 20.26 6.26
CA LEU A 49 4.01 21.67 6.18
C LEU A 49 4.09 22.24 7.59
N SER A 50 5.28 22.23 8.18
CA SER A 50 5.55 22.63 9.58
C SER A 50 5.28 24.11 9.93
N ALA A 51 4.45 24.83 9.18
CA ALA A 51 4.09 26.22 9.46
C ALA A 51 2.72 26.56 8.86
N ASN A 52 1.73 26.84 9.74
CA ASN A 52 0.63 27.82 9.71
C ASN A 52 0.14 28.45 8.37
N LYS A 53 0.31 27.77 7.25
CA LYS A 53 -0.14 28.18 5.93
C LYS A 53 -0.99 27.05 5.41
N ALA A 54 -2.30 27.22 5.51
CA ALA A 54 -3.23 26.48 4.68
C ALA A 54 -2.80 26.73 3.23
N ALA A 55 -2.14 25.75 2.63
CA ALA A 55 -1.96 25.72 1.20
C ALA A 55 -3.35 25.75 0.56
N CYS A 56 -3.57 26.62 -0.42
CA CYS A 56 -4.81 26.57 -1.18
C CYS A 56 -4.90 25.19 -1.87
N ASP A 57 -6.06 24.52 -1.80
CA ASP A 57 -6.31 23.21 -2.43
C ASP A 57 -5.84 23.13 -3.89
N LEU A 58 -5.94 24.25 -4.62
CA LEU A 58 -5.45 24.35 -5.98
C LEU A 58 -3.94 24.10 -6.09
N LEU A 59 -3.15 24.69 -5.19
CA LEU A 59 -1.70 24.53 -5.20
C LEU A 59 -1.30 23.11 -4.80
N MET A 60 -1.97 22.51 -3.81
CA MET A 60 -1.76 21.10 -3.45
C MET A 60 -2.08 20.18 -4.63
N ARG A 61 -3.17 20.44 -5.35
CA ARG A 61 -3.55 19.66 -6.55
C ARG A 61 -2.50 19.78 -7.65
N GLN A 62 -1.99 20.98 -7.89
CA GLN A 62 -0.93 21.24 -8.87
C GLN A 62 0.37 20.54 -8.49
N TRP A 63 0.76 20.59 -7.21
CA TRP A 63 1.95 19.90 -6.73
C TRP A 63 1.82 18.38 -6.81
N VAL A 64 0.67 17.82 -6.40
CA VAL A 64 0.39 16.37 -6.54
C VAL A 64 0.47 15.95 -8.01
N LEU A 65 -0.05 16.77 -8.94
CA LEU A 65 0.07 16.51 -10.36
C LEU A 65 1.52 16.62 -10.86
N SER A 66 2.29 17.58 -10.38
CA SER A 66 3.66 17.83 -10.82
C SER A 66 4.66 16.75 -10.38
N VAL A 67 4.32 15.95 -9.36
CA VAL A 67 5.11 14.77 -8.98
C VAL A 67 4.48 13.46 -9.44
N GLY A 68 3.14 13.36 -9.47
CA GLY A 68 2.41 12.13 -9.76
C GLY A 68 2.04 11.92 -11.22
N GLY A 69 1.90 12.99 -12.01
CA GLY A 69 1.50 12.97 -13.43
C GLY A 69 2.62 12.55 -14.37
N VAL A 70 3.36 11.50 -14.02
CA VAL A 70 4.59 11.08 -14.68
C VAL A 70 4.59 9.58 -14.99
N ILE A 71 5.35 9.21 -16.02
CA ILE A 71 5.57 7.81 -16.41
C ILE A 71 7.06 7.56 -16.71
N SER A 72 7.57 6.39 -16.33
CA SER A 72 8.96 6.03 -16.58
C SER A 72 9.24 5.75 -18.06
N ALA A 73 10.47 6.05 -18.48
CA ALA A 73 10.94 5.69 -19.82
C ALA A 73 10.89 4.18 -20.07
N GLY A 74 11.11 3.35 -19.03
CA GLY A 74 10.99 1.89 -19.12
C GLY A 74 9.58 1.44 -19.45
N GLN A 75 8.58 2.08 -18.84
CA GLN A 75 7.18 1.76 -19.08
C GLN A 75 6.71 2.22 -20.47
N LEU A 76 7.09 3.42 -20.89
CA LEU A 76 6.73 3.96 -22.21
C LEU A 76 7.19 3.04 -23.35
N LYS A 77 8.36 2.41 -23.23
CA LYS A 77 8.86 1.44 -24.23
C LYS A 77 7.96 0.21 -24.40
N GLY A 78 7.18 -0.12 -23.37
CA GLY A 78 6.23 -1.24 -23.40
C GLY A 78 4.83 -0.85 -23.86
N LEU A 79 4.56 0.44 -24.10
CA LEU A 79 3.28 0.95 -24.56
C LEU A 79 3.27 1.14 -26.08
N SER A 80 2.14 0.89 -26.73
CA SER A 80 1.94 1.20 -28.15
C SER A 80 1.87 2.72 -28.36
N GLY A 81 2.58 3.21 -29.39
CA GLY A 81 3.05 4.60 -29.53
C GLY A 81 2.01 5.72 -29.49
N ASP A 82 0.72 5.45 -29.76
CA ASP A 82 -0.33 6.49 -29.77
C ASP A 82 -1.17 6.52 -28.48
N THR A 83 -0.91 5.62 -27.54
CA THR A 83 -1.77 5.45 -26.35
C THR A 83 -1.51 6.52 -25.28
N VAL A 84 -0.30 7.11 -25.28
CA VAL A 84 0.16 7.98 -24.20
C VAL A 84 0.88 9.20 -24.76
N ARG A 85 0.34 10.38 -24.46
CA ARG A 85 0.95 11.66 -24.83
C ARG A 85 1.82 12.19 -23.71
N THR A 86 3.07 12.48 -24.03
CA THR A 86 4.05 13.02 -23.09
C THR A 86 4.43 14.45 -23.44
N LYS A 87 4.58 15.29 -22.43
CA LYS A 87 5.17 16.63 -22.58
C LYS A 87 6.67 16.51 -22.94
N PRO A 88 7.27 17.52 -23.59
CA PRO A 88 8.69 17.50 -23.96
C PRO A 88 9.65 17.52 -22.76
N PHE A 89 9.18 17.93 -21.59
CA PHE A 89 9.99 18.05 -20.38
C PHE A 89 10.07 16.72 -19.62
N LYS A 90 11.25 16.46 -19.06
CA LYS A 90 11.53 15.28 -18.23
C LYS A 90 12.01 15.71 -16.85
N ILE A 91 11.77 14.87 -15.86
CA ILE A 91 12.31 15.06 -14.51
C ILE A 91 13.08 13.81 -14.08
N ASN A 92 14.00 14.01 -13.14
CA ASN A 92 14.71 12.90 -12.54
C ASN A 92 13.76 12.14 -11.62
N ALA A 93 13.83 10.83 -11.68
CA ALA A 93 13.23 9.92 -10.74
C ALA A 93 14.32 9.08 -10.09
N TYR A 94 14.18 8.89 -8.79
CA TYR A 94 15.20 8.30 -7.94
C TYR A 94 14.62 7.00 -7.37
N ARG A 95 15.19 5.87 -7.74
CA ARG A 95 14.68 4.54 -7.37
C ARG A 95 15.57 3.88 -6.33
N PRO A 96 15.10 3.79 -5.08
CA PRO A 96 15.67 2.87 -4.11
C PRO A 96 15.70 1.43 -4.64
N PRO A 97 16.56 0.56 -4.08
CA PRO A 97 16.60 -0.85 -4.46
C PRO A 97 15.23 -1.52 -4.36
N LEU A 98 14.96 -2.43 -5.31
CA LEU A 98 13.72 -3.19 -5.41
C LEU A 98 12.43 -2.38 -5.66
N TYR A 99 12.52 -1.06 -5.92
CA TYR A 99 11.38 -0.27 -6.35
C TYR A 99 10.90 -0.70 -7.74
N GLY A 100 9.90 -1.58 -7.77
CA GLY A 100 9.38 -2.17 -9.01
C GLY A 100 8.56 -1.20 -9.85
N ARG A 101 7.65 -0.43 -9.22
CA ARG A 101 6.75 0.53 -9.90
C ARG A 101 6.65 1.89 -9.21
N ALA A 102 7.59 2.20 -8.32
CA ALA A 102 7.62 3.45 -7.58
C ALA A 102 8.96 4.18 -7.76
N ALA A 103 9.00 5.48 -7.51
CA ALA A 103 10.23 6.25 -7.40
C ALA A 103 10.03 7.48 -6.51
N ILE A 104 11.12 8.01 -5.98
CA ILE A 104 11.18 9.30 -5.32
C ILE A 104 11.26 10.39 -6.39
N ILE A 105 10.38 11.39 -6.31
CA ILE A 105 10.25 12.50 -7.24
C ILE A 105 10.32 13.81 -6.48
N GLN A 106 11.06 14.78 -7.02
CA GLN A 106 11.01 16.18 -6.59
C GLN A 106 10.32 17.00 -7.67
N SER A 107 9.33 17.83 -7.29
CA SER A 107 8.73 18.78 -8.24
C SER A 107 9.80 19.74 -8.75
N LYS A 108 9.82 19.97 -10.06
CA LYS A 108 10.64 21.00 -10.73
C LYS A 108 9.80 22.13 -11.32
N MET A 109 8.48 22.09 -11.14
CA MET A 109 7.61 23.13 -11.69
C MET A 109 7.65 24.36 -10.79
N ASP A 110 7.76 25.55 -11.40
CA ASP A 110 7.46 26.82 -10.76
C ASP A 110 5.94 26.91 -10.58
N ASP A 111 5.43 26.14 -9.63
CA ASP A 111 4.01 25.92 -9.35
C ASP A 111 3.47 26.91 -8.29
N GLY A 112 4.24 27.96 -7.93
CA GLY A 112 3.98 28.85 -6.80
C GLY A 112 4.04 28.15 -5.43
N PHE A 113 3.97 26.82 -5.39
CA PHE A 113 4.15 25.98 -4.23
C PHE A 113 5.63 25.87 -3.86
N SER A 114 6.50 25.85 -4.86
CA SER A 114 7.96 25.88 -4.70
C SER A 114 8.46 27.06 -3.85
N GLU A 115 7.79 28.22 -3.89
CA GLU A 115 8.09 29.37 -3.02
C GLU A 115 7.64 29.16 -1.56
N ILE A 116 6.57 28.41 -1.34
CA ILE A 116 6.03 28.07 -0.01
C ILE A 116 6.92 27.00 0.66
N LEU A 117 7.45 26.07 -0.13
CA LEU A 117 8.19 24.89 0.36
C LEU A 117 9.70 25.09 0.53
N ARG A 118 10.23 26.24 0.07
CA ARG A 118 11.61 26.76 0.17
C ARG A 118 12.81 25.88 -0.19
N ASP A 119 12.70 24.55 -0.30
CA ASP A 119 13.80 23.67 -0.75
C ASP A 119 13.27 22.36 -1.41
N GLY A 120 11.97 22.32 -1.73
CA GLY A 120 11.34 21.26 -2.53
C GLY A 120 11.02 19.98 -1.73
N ILE A 121 9.73 19.73 -1.49
CA ILE A 121 9.24 18.45 -0.94
C ILE A 121 9.45 17.35 -1.97
N ILE A 122 10.03 16.24 -1.53
CA ILE A 122 10.11 14.99 -2.29
C ILE A 122 8.96 14.05 -1.93
N ALA A 123 8.50 13.29 -2.91
CA ALA A 123 7.39 12.34 -2.78
C ALA A 123 7.78 10.95 -3.26
N ASP A 124 7.30 9.91 -2.59
CA ASP A 124 7.31 8.55 -3.13
C ASP A 124 6.06 8.35 -3.99
N VAL A 125 6.26 8.20 -5.30
CA VAL A 125 5.18 8.07 -6.28
C VAL A 125 5.11 6.63 -6.78
N LYS A 126 4.01 5.94 -6.46
CA LYS A 126 3.73 4.55 -6.85
C LYS A 126 2.80 4.51 -8.06
N GLY A 127 3.09 3.65 -9.03
CA GLY A 127 2.28 3.50 -10.26
C GLY A 127 2.87 4.19 -11.49
N ILE A 128 4.10 4.70 -11.41
CA ILE A 128 4.76 5.43 -12.50
C ILE A 128 5.41 4.51 -13.56
N GLY A 129 5.30 3.19 -13.41
CA GLY A 129 5.93 2.25 -14.32
C GLY A 129 7.26 1.66 -13.85
N VAL A 130 7.77 0.69 -14.63
CA VAL A 130 9.02 -0.04 -14.33
C VAL A 130 10.30 0.77 -14.59
N PRO A 131 11.43 0.45 -13.94
CA PRO A 131 12.73 1.07 -14.23
C PRO A 131 13.13 0.98 -15.72
N ASN A 132 13.90 1.94 -16.22
CA ASN A 132 14.33 2.05 -17.61
C ASN A 132 15.10 0.84 -18.16
N HIS A 133 15.77 0.09 -17.28
CA HIS A 133 16.51 -1.13 -17.60
C HIS A 133 15.63 -2.40 -17.57
N ARG A 134 14.36 -2.30 -17.18
CA ARG A 134 13.41 -3.42 -17.15
C ARG A 134 12.37 -3.26 -18.24
N ARG A 135 11.90 -4.39 -18.76
CA ARG A 135 10.71 -4.45 -19.61
C ARG A 135 9.50 -4.76 -18.73
N PRO A 136 8.36 -4.07 -18.91
CA PRO A 136 7.14 -4.45 -18.22
C PRO A 136 6.70 -5.84 -18.69
N TYR A 137 6.18 -6.65 -17.78
CA TYR A 137 5.61 -7.96 -18.08
C TYR A 137 4.08 -7.87 -18.02
N PRO A 138 3.37 -7.74 -19.16
CA PRO A 138 1.94 -7.41 -19.18
C PRO A 138 1.07 -8.44 -18.47
N GLU A 139 1.44 -9.73 -18.56
CA GLU A 139 0.68 -10.84 -17.99
C GLU A 139 0.80 -10.96 -16.46
N PHE A 140 1.75 -10.25 -15.84
CA PHE A 140 2.03 -10.41 -14.43
C PHE A 140 1.62 -9.15 -13.66
N ARG A 141 0.48 -9.22 -12.94
CA ARG A 141 -0.18 -8.06 -12.31
C ARG A 141 0.75 -7.14 -11.52
N HIS A 142 1.74 -7.67 -10.80
CA HIS A 142 2.68 -6.87 -10.01
C HIS A 142 3.93 -6.41 -10.78
N ASN A 143 4.22 -6.99 -11.96
CA ASN A 143 5.39 -6.67 -12.78
C ASN A 143 5.03 -5.95 -14.10
N ASN A 144 3.76 -5.63 -14.34
CA ASN A 144 3.34 -4.82 -15.49
C ASN A 144 3.73 -3.33 -15.34
N GLY A 145 4.10 -2.90 -14.12
CA GLY A 145 4.54 -1.55 -13.78
C GLY A 145 3.42 -0.53 -13.54
N PHE A 146 2.18 -0.84 -13.91
CA PHE A 146 1.04 0.05 -13.71
C PHE A 146 0.43 -0.12 -12.33
N LEU A 147 -0.24 0.93 -11.85
CA LEU A 147 -1.20 0.85 -10.75
C LEU A 147 -2.58 1.20 -11.33
N LEU A 148 -3.51 0.25 -11.30
CA LEU A 148 -4.85 0.45 -11.85
C LEU A 148 -5.71 1.25 -10.86
N LEU A 149 -6.70 2.00 -11.37
CA LEU A 149 -7.57 2.83 -10.54
C LEU A 149 -8.30 2.05 -9.45
N ASP A 150 -8.79 0.85 -9.74
CA ASP A 150 -9.43 -0.02 -8.74
C ASP A 150 -8.45 -0.45 -7.64
N GLU A 151 -7.20 -0.78 -8.00
CA GLU A 151 -6.14 -1.09 -7.04
C GLU A 151 -5.81 0.12 -6.17
N ALA A 152 -5.75 1.32 -6.76
CA ALA A 152 -5.44 2.54 -6.05
C ALA A 152 -6.58 2.95 -5.10
N ILE A 153 -7.84 2.84 -5.53
CA ILE A 153 -9.02 3.09 -4.68
C ILE A 153 -9.02 2.14 -3.48
N LYS A 154 -8.79 0.85 -3.71
CA LYS A 154 -8.66 -0.15 -2.65
C LYS A 154 -7.56 0.22 -1.66
N GLU A 155 -6.39 0.58 -2.15
CA GLU A 155 -5.24 0.96 -1.32
C GLU A 155 -5.54 2.25 -0.52
N MET A 156 -6.22 3.24 -1.11
CA MET A 156 -6.69 4.45 -0.41
C MET A 156 -7.72 4.13 0.68
N LEU A 157 -8.68 3.24 0.42
CA LEU A 157 -9.68 2.80 1.39
C LEU A 157 -9.01 2.16 2.61
N LEU A 158 -8.09 1.22 2.38
CA LEU A 158 -7.32 0.55 3.43
C LEU A 158 -6.44 1.53 4.20
N TYR A 159 -5.75 2.43 3.51
CA TYR A 159 -4.99 3.51 4.14
C TYR A 159 -5.88 4.32 5.08
N ARG A 160 -7.07 4.75 4.65
CA ARG A 160 -7.95 5.59 5.48
C ARG A 160 -8.46 4.86 6.72
N ILE A 161 -8.78 3.57 6.59
CA ILE A 161 -9.20 2.73 7.72
C ILE A 161 -8.04 2.57 8.71
N ILE A 162 -6.87 2.17 8.23
CA ILE A 162 -5.69 1.92 9.06
C ILE A 162 -5.16 3.21 9.70
N TYR A 163 -5.21 4.34 8.99
CA TYR A 163 -4.88 5.66 9.52
C TYR A 163 -5.80 6.04 10.70
N LYS A 164 -7.11 5.85 10.58
CA LYS A 164 -8.03 6.11 11.69
C LYS A 164 -7.78 5.19 12.88
N VAL A 165 -7.39 3.94 12.63
CA VAL A 165 -6.97 3.00 13.67
C VAL A 165 -5.68 3.47 14.34
N SER A 166 -4.70 3.98 13.58
CA SER A 166 -3.42 4.46 14.12
C SER A 166 -3.58 5.68 15.04
N LEU A 167 -4.64 6.48 14.84
CA LEU A 167 -4.97 7.61 15.72
C LEU A 167 -5.42 7.20 17.13
N THR A 168 -5.67 5.92 17.37
CA THR A 168 -6.12 5.44 18.68
C THR A 168 -4.95 5.31 19.67
N GLU A 169 -5.26 5.36 20.97
CA GLU A 169 -4.21 5.47 22.00
C GLU A 169 -3.25 4.28 22.02
N ASN A 170 -3.78 3.08 21.81
CA ASN A 170 -3.04 1.83 21.93
C ASN A 170 -2.48 1.32 20.59
N ALA A 171 -2.61 2.08 19.50
CA ALA A 171 -2.03 1.68 18.23
C ALA A 171 -0.49 1.69 18.33
N PRO A 172 0.19 0.56 18.03
CA PRO A 172 1.65 0.47 18.14
C PRO A 172 2.38 1.03 16.90
N PHE A 173 1.66 1.74 16.04
CA PHE A 173 2.14 2.19 14.74
C PHE A 173 1.49 3.50 14.30
N ASP A 174 2.16 4.17 13.38
CA ASP A 174 1.65 5.28 12.57
C ASP A 174 1.51 4.82 11.11
N THR A 175 0.96 5.67 10.24
CA THR A 175 0.87 5.40 8.80
C THR A 175 1.63 6.44 8.01
N LEU A 176 2.35 6.01 6.96
CA LEU A 176 2.95 6.92 6.00
C LEU A 176 1.85 7.72 5.29
N PRO A 177 1.90 9.07 5.27
CA PRO A 177 0.81 9.83 4.67
C PRO A 177 0.72 9.67 3.16
N TYR A 178 -0.51 9.53 2.69
CA TYR A 178 -0.84 9.56 1.26
C TYR A 178 -1.35 10.95 0.93
N LEU A 179 -0.69 11.60 -0.02
CA LEU A 179 -0.87 13.01 -0.36
C LEU A 179 -1.91 13.22 -1.45
N GLY A 180 -2.03 12.26 -2.37
CA GLY A 180 -3.06 12.33 -3.40
C GLY A 180 -3.02 11.16 -4.36
N LEU A 181 -4.00 11.19 -5.27
CA LEU A 181 -4.19 10.21 -6.33
C LEU A 181 -4.26 10.95 -7.66
N VAL A 182 -3.53 10.48 -8.66
CA VAL A 182 -3.47 11.06 -10.00
C VAL A 182 -3.98 10.03 -11.01
N ASP A 183 -4.90 10.46 -11.86
CA ASP A 183 -5.28 9.77 -13.10
C ASP A 183 -4.23 10.12 -14.15
N LEU A 184 -3.62 9.11 -14.77
CA LEU A 184 -2.56 9.28 -15.76
C LEU A 184 -3.07 9.58 -17.17
N GLY A 185 -4.39 9.56 -17.39
CA GLY A 185 -5.04 9.98 -18.63
C GLY A 185 -5.16 8.89 -19.70
N PHE A 186 -4.83 7.64 -19.38
CA PHE A 186 -4.94 6.50 -20.31
C PHE A 186 -5.37 5.22 -19.58
N ASP A 187 -5.92 4.28 -20.33
CA ASP A 187 -6.40 2.99 -19.81
C ASP A 187 -5.36 1.88 -20.05
N VAL A 188 -5.31 0.93 -19.12
CA VAL A 188 -4.45 -0.25 -19.19
C VAL A 188 -5.33 -1.44 -19.50
N GLN A 189 -5.02 -2.12 -20.60
CA GLN A 189 -5.63 -3.39 -20.94
C GLN A 189 -4.96 -4.50 -20.13
N MET A 190 -5.77 -5.25 -19.37
CA MET A 190 -5.34 -6.50 -18.74
C MET A 190 -6.05 -7.68 -19.42
N PRO A 191 -5.48 -8.90 -19.41
CA PRO A 191 -6.11 -10.06 -20.04
C PRO A 191 -7.43 -10.47 -19.39
N ASP A 192 -7.61 -10.17 -18.11
CA ASP A 192 -8.66 -10.68 -17.24
C ASP A 192 -9.56 -9.59 -16.66
N ARG A 193 -9.50 -8.37 -17.22
CA ARG A 193 -10.27 -7.19 -16.79
C ARG A 193 -10.65 -6.31 -17.96
N PRO A 194 -11.71 -5.48 -17.85
CA PRO A 194 -11.90 -4.36 -18.77
C PRO A 194 -10.69 -3.42 -18.75
N PRO A 195 -10.53 -2.54 -19.76
CA PRO A 195 -9.60 -1.42 -19.67
C PRO A 195 -9.90 -0.59 -18.42
N ILE A 196 -8.89 -0.44 -17.55
CA ILE A 196 -9.01 0.36 -16.32
C ILE A 196 -7.98 1.47 -16.37
N ARG A 197 -8.39 2.67 -15.93
CA ARG A 197 -7.53 3.85 -15.86
C ARG A 197 -6.22 3.58 -15.12
N ALA A 198 -5.10 3.95 -15.73
CA ALA A 198 -3.81 3.99 -15.07
C ALA A 198 -3.76 5.15 -14.07
N THR A 199 -3.20 4.90 -12.89
CA THR A 199 -3.11 5.89 -11.82
C THR A 199 -1.74 5.88 -11.16
N SER A 200 -1.46 6.94 -10.41
CA SER A 200 -0.37 6.96 -9.45
C SER A 200 -0.83 7.47 -8.10
N ILE A 201 -0.29 6.88 -7.03
CA ILE A 201 -0.46 7.34 -5.66
C ILE A 201 0.77 8.15 -5.29
N VAL A 202 0.56 9.37 -4.82
CA VAL A 202 1.60 10.25 -4.28
C VAL A 202 1.62 10.09 -2.76
N ARG A 203 2.76 9.71 -2.21
CA ARG A 203 2.98 9.47 -0.78
C ARG A 203 4.09 10.36 -0.26
N ALA A 204 4.11 10.62 1.04
CA ALA A 204 5.28 11.21 1.67
C ALA A 204 6.50 10.34 1.39
N ALA A 205 7.64 10.94 1.01
CA ALA A 205 8.87 10.18 0.85
C ALA A 205 9.34 9.57 2.18
N HIS A 206 9.96 8.40 2.09
CA HIS A 206 10.50 7.68 3.23
C HIS A 206 11.76 6.90 2.83
N TYR A 207 12.49 6.42 3.83
CA TYR A 207 13.58 5.46 3.63
C TYR A 207 13.06 4.04 3.79
N ARG A 208 13.59 3.16 2.96
CA ARG A 208 13.48 1.71 3.19
C ARG A 208 14.64 1.23 4.07
N PRO A 209 14.52 0.06 4.71
CA PRO A 209 15.68 -0.62 5.24
C PRO A 209 16.75 -0.86 4.15
N PRO A 210 18.05 -0.90 4.49
CA PRO A 210 19.12 -1.26 3.55
C PRO A 210 18.79 -2.57 2.81
N ASN A 211 19.17 -2.66 1.53
CA ASN A 211 18.81 -3.76 0.62
C ASN A 211 17.29 -4.03 0.48
N ASN A 212 16.44 -3.12 0.99
CA ASN A 212 15.00 -3.29 1.11
C ASN A 212 14.64 -4.65 1.75
N GLU A 213 15.36 -5.01 2.83
CA GLU A 213 15.13 -6.23 3.62
C GLU A 213 13.74 -6.19 4.25
N ALA A 214 12.72 -6.55 3.48
CA ALA A 214 11.35 -6.71 3.96
C ALA A 214 11.22 -7.88 4.96
N ILE A 215 12.24 -8.74 5.04
CA ILE A 215 12.30 -9.90 5.93
C ILE A 215 13.31 -9.59 7.04
N PRO A 216 12.87 -9.35 8.27
CA PRO A 216 13.75 -8.97 9.37
C PRO A 216 14.57 -10.16 9.90
N GLU A 217 15.56 -9.86 10.75
CA GLU A 217 16.21 -10.90 11.59
C GLU A 217 15.27 -11.36 12.68
N ARG A 218 15.36 -12.63 13.06
CA ARG A 218 14.57 -13.22 14.12
C ARG A 218 14.84 -12.48 15.43
N SER A 219 13.77 -12.20 16.17
CA SER A 219 13.81 -11.52 17.47
C SER A 219 14.33 -10.07 17.45
N SER A 220 14.64 -9.50 16.27
CA SER A 220 14.93 -8.07 16.11
C SER A 220 13.73 -7.20 16.54
N SER A 221 13.98 -5.92 16.81
CA SER A 221 12.92 -4.96 17.14
C SER A 221 11.88 -4.86 16.02
N ALA A 222 12.32 -4.83 14.76
CA ALA A 222 11.45 -4.82 13.58
C ALA A 222 10.57 -6.08 13.53
N HIS A 223 11.15 -7.27 13.72
CA HIS A 223 10.40 -8.53 13.74
C HIS A 223 9.34 -8.56 14.85
N LYS A 224 9.71 -8.18 16.08
CA LYS A 224 8.79 -8.09 17.22
C LYS A 224 7.67 -7.07 16.99
N MET A 225 8.00 -5.95 16.35
CA MET A 225 7.03 -4.93 16.01
C MET A 225 6.05 -5.42 14.95
N MET A 226 6.51 -6.10 13.90
CA MET A 226 5.63 -6.70 12.89
C MET A 226 4.62 -7.66 13.51
N ILE A 227 5.05 -8.52 14.44
CA ILE A 227 4.15 -9.42 15.18
C ILE A 227 3.17 -8.64 16.04
N THR A 228 3.64 -7.62 16.77
CA THR A 228 2.81 -6.78 17.63
C THR A 228 1.72 -6.06 16.82
N ILE A 229 2.09 -5.45 15.69
CA ILE A 229 1.15 -4.77 14.80
C ILE A 229 0.16 -5.77 14.22
N GLU A 230 0.62 -6.91 13.71
CA GLU A 230 -0.29 -7.90 13.11
C GLU A 230 -1.30 -8.42 14.15
N LYS A 231 -0.86 -8.80 15.36
CA LYS A 231 -1.78 -9.21 16.44
C LYS A 231 -2.77 -8.11 16.81
N TYR A 232 -2.31 -6.86 16.87
CA TYR A 232 -3.17 -5.71 17.13
C TYR A 232 -4.22 -5.56 16.02
N LEU A 233 -3.83 -5.65 14.75
CA LEU A 233 -4.75 -5.57 13.62
C LEU A 233 -5.75 -6.74 13.64
N GLN A 234 -5.29 -7.97 13.92
CA GLN A 234 -6.16 -9.15 13.99
C GLN A 234 -7.24 -9.01 15.08
N ASN A 235 -6.92 -8.37 16.21
CA ASN A 235 -7.91 -8.04 17.25
C ASN A 235 -9.04 -7.10 16.78
N LEU A 236 -8.81 -6.38 15.68
CA LEU A 236 -9.76 -5.48 15.05
C LEU A 236 -10.44 -6.11 13.83
N GLY A 237 -10.12 -7.36 13.47
CA GLY A 237 -10.57 -7.96 12.21
C GLY A 237 -9.83 -7.43 10.98
N LEU A 238 -8.65 -6.83 11.17
CA LEU A 238 -7.75 -6.39 10.11
C LEU A 238 -6.55 -7.33 10.03
N THR A 239 -5.93 -7.46 8.86
CA THR A 239 -4.72 -8.28 8.73
C THR A 239 -3.90 -7.87 7.52
N SER A 240 -2.58 -7.96 7.63
CA SER A 240 -1.66 -7.92 6.49
C SER A 240 -1.39 -9.31 5.89
N SER A 241 -1.88 -10.35 6.56
CA SER A 241 -1.46 -11.71 6.30
C SER A 241 -2.13 -12.28 5.05
N ALA A 242 -1.32 -12.83 4.16
CA ALA A 242 -1.78 -13.56 2.99
C ALA A 242 -1.44 -15.05 3.15
N GLU A 243 -1.76 -15.87 2.15
CA GLU A 243 -1.34 -17.27 2.13
C GLU A 243 0.17 -17.37 2.37
N GLY A 244 0.57 -18.15 3.37
CA GLY A 244 1.93 -18.27 3.82
C GLY A 244 2.57 -19.57 3.37
N PHE A 245 3.11 -20.30 4.35
CA PHE A 245 3.70 -21.62 4.12
C PHE A 245 2.59 -22.66 3.96
N GLN A 246 2.72 -23.51 2.95
CA GLN A 246 1.90 -24.70 2.79
C GLN A 246 2.83 -25.92 2.69
N ILE A 247 2.67 -26.89 3.57
CA ILE A 247 3.32 -28.20 3.46
C ILE A 247 2.24 -29.18 3.02
N ILE A 248 2.24 -29.52 1.73
CA ILE A 248 1.30 -30.49 1.14
C ILE A 248 1.98 -31.86 1.04
N LEU A 249 1.18 -32.92 0.94
CA LEU A 249 1.66 -34.26 0.66
C LEU A 249 1.45 -34.58 -0.82
N ASP A 250 2.54 -34.74 -1.56
CA ASP A 250 2.56 -35.16 -2.97
C ASP A 250 3.12 -36.58 -3.02
N GLU A 251 2.28 -37.55 -3.43
CA GLU A 251 2.59 -38.99 -3.37
C GLU A 251 3.10 -39.46 -1.98
N GLY A 252 2.57 -38.85 -0.91
CA GLY A 252 2.95 -39.13 0.47
C GLY A 252 4.26 -38.48 0.92
N GLN A 253 4.92 -37.70 0.06
CA GLN A 253 6.11 -36.92 0.41
C GLN A 253 5.76 -35.45 0.65
N PRO A 254 6.34 -34.80 1.67
CA PRO A 254 6.05 -33.40 1.94
C PRO A 254 6.71 -32.50 0.91
N LYS A 255 5.93 -31.54 0.40
CA LYS A 255 6.37 -30.50 -0.51
C LYS A 255 6.01 -29.14 0.09
N LEU A 256 6.98 -28.23 0.09
CA LEU A 256 6.77 -26.88 0.58
C LEU A 256 6.36 -25.97 -0.57
N LYS A 257 5.24 -25.28 -0.39
CA LYS A 257 4.86 -24.12 -1.18
C LYS A 257 4.91 -22.86 -0.32
N PHE A 258 5.20 -21.76 -0.97
CA PHE A 258 5.05 -20.44 -0.40
C PHE A 258 4.24 -19.60 -1.38
N TYR A 259 3.07 -19.13 -0.94
CA TYR A 259 1.97 -18.77 -1.84
C TYR A 259 1.67 -19.95 -2.79
N GLU A 260 1.59 -19.69 -4.10
CA GLU A 260 1.33 -20.69 -5.14
C GLU A 260 2.62 -21.33 -5.71
N TRP A 261 3.80 -20.95 -5.20
CA TRP A 261 5.08 -21.39 -5.75
C TRP A 261 5.71 -22.53 -4.97
N ASP A 262 6.01 -23.61 -5.69
CA ASP A 262 6.84 -24.70 -5.20
C ASP A 262 8.22 -24.17 -4.80
N GLN A 263 8.63 -24.51 -3.58
CA GLN A 263 9.94 -24.14 -3.08
C GLN A 263 10.92 -25.31 -3.33
N PRO A 264 12.15 -25.02 -3.82
CA PRO A 264 13.10 -26.05 -4.25
C PRO A 264 13.87 -26.65 -3.05
N TYR A 265 13.17 -27.07 -2.00
CA TYR A 265 13.78 -27.63 -0.80
C TYR A 265 13.66 -29.14 -0.76
N ASP A 266 14.69 -29.77 -0.21
CA ASP A 266 14.73 -31.21 0.01
C ASP A 266 13.65 -31.65 1.00
N GLN A 267 13.03 -32.81 0.73
CA GLN A 267 11.97 -33.39 1.55
C GLN A 267 12.45 -33.65 2.99
N ASP A 268 13.71 -34.02 3.19
CA ASP A 268 14.27 -34.27 4.52
C ASP A 268 14.38 -32.98 5.34
N ILE A 269 14.67 -31.84 4.68
CA ILE A 269 14.67 -30.52 5.34
C ILE A 269 13.24 -30.15 5.77
N ILE A 270 12.24 -30.41 4.92
CA ILE A 270 10.84 -30.13 5.22
C ILE A 270 10.33 -31.04 6.36
N LYS A 271 10.65 -32.34 6.34
CA LYS A 271 10.31 -33.29 7.42
C LYS A 271 10.97 -32.87 8.73
N LYS A 272 12.25 -32.48 8.68
CA LYS A 272 12.97 -31.97 9.85
C LYS A 272 12.29 -30.73 10.44
N LEU A 273 11.92 -29.75 9.60
CA LEU A 273 11.17 -28.57 10.05
C LEU A 273 9.83 -28.97 10.67
N ALA A 274 9.04 -29.84 10.02
CA ALA A 274 7.75 -30.29 10.53
C ALA A 274 7.88 -30.97 11.90
N ASN A 275 8.89 -31.82 12.07
CA ASN A 275 9.18 -32.46 13.36
C ASN A 275 9.65 -31.45 14.42
N GLU A 276 10.56 -30.54 14.08
CA GLU A 276 11.07 -29.49 14.99
C GLU A 276 9.96 -28.55 15.47
N LYS A 277 8.99 -28.26 14.61
CA LYS A 277 7.86 -27.36 14.86
C LYS A 277 6.60 -28.09 15.32
N GLN A 278 6.63 -29.42 15.38
CA GLN A 278 5.50 -30.27 15.76
C GLN A 278 4.25 -29.97 14.90
N LEU A 279 4.43 -29.90 13.58
CA LEU A 279 3.36 -29.60 12.64
C LEU A 279 2.63 -30.88 12.23
N ASP A 280 1.30 -30.84 12.28
CA ASP A 280 0.47 -31.83 11.60
C ASP A 280 0.53 -31.59 10.08
N LEU A 281 0.70 -32.66 9.30
CA LEU A 281 0.75 -32.61 7.84
C LEU A 281 -0.55 -33.15 7.22
N PRO A 282 -1.15 -32.47 6.21
CA PRO A 282 -0.67 -31.23 5.60
C PRO A 282 -0.83 -30.01 6.52
N PHE A 283 0.05 -29.04 6.34
CA PHE A 283 0.08 -27.80 7.13
C PHE A 283 -0.16 -26.59 6.22
N THR A 284 -0.97 -25.63 6.67
CA THR A 284 -1.14 -24.34 6.01
C THR A 284 -1.10 -23.22 7.04
N SER A 285 -0.37 -22.15 6.74
CA SER A 285 -0.37 -20.94 7.56
C SER A 285 -0.69 -19.71 6.74
N LEU A 286 -1.04 -18.64 7.44
CA LEU A 286 -0.90 -17.30 6.92
C LEU A 286 0.54 -16.79 7.11
N SER A 287 0.93 -15.81 6.30
CA SER A 287 2.20 -15.08 6.45
C SER A 287 1.93 -13.58 6.51
N PRO A 288 2.20 -12.92 7.66
CA PRO A 288 2.12 -11.46 7.76
C PRO A 288 3.04 -10.77 6.76
N ASN A 289 2.59 -9.65 6.20
CA ASN A 289 3.34 -8.84 5.23
C ASN A 289 3.46 -7.36 5.69
N ILE A 290 3.55 -7.13 7.00
CA ILE A 290 3.72 -5.79 7.56
C ILE A 290 4.96 -5.12 6.97
N GLN A 291 4.76 -3.98 6.28
CA GLN A 291 5.85 -3.19 5.73
C GLN A 291 6.07 -1.95 6.58
N LEU A 292 7.27 -1.81 7.12
CA LEU A 292 7.69 -0.70 7.96
C LEU A 292 8.66 0.20 7.19
N CYS A 293 8.55 1.51 7.40
CA CYS A 293 9.59 2.47 7.04
C CYS A 293 10.75 2.41 8.06
N ASP A 294 11.97 2.74 7.63
CA ASP A 294 13.12 2.79 8.54
C ASP A 294 13.02 3.98 9.54
N GLN A 295 13.76 3.87 10.65
CA GLN A 295 13.71 4.58 11.95
C GLN A 295 13.89 6.12 11.93
N PHE A 296 13.21 6.83 11.04
CA PHE A 296 13.04 8.28 11.17
C PHE A 296 11.66 8.50 11.78
N GLU A 297 11.66 8.65 13.11
CA GLU A 297 10.51 8.90 13.98
C GLU A 297 9.55 9.89 13.32
N TRP A 298 8.46 9.42 12.71
CA TRP A 298 7.28 10.26 12.43
C TRP A 298 6.58 10.67 13.74
N SER A 299 6.82 9.91 14.80
CA SER A 299 6.50 10.23 16.19
C SER A 299 7.48 9.53 17.14
N ASP A 300 7.63 10.05 18.36
CA ASP A 300 8.53 9.54 19.42
C ASP A 300 8.19 8.10 19.91
N SER A 301 7.23 7.40 19.29
CA SER A 301 6.67 6.18 19.89
C SER A 301 6.17 5.09 18.95
N SER A 302 6.39 5.14 17.63
CA SER A 302 5.78 4.12 16.76
C SER A 302 6.54 3.81 15.46
N SER A 303 6.37 2.59 14.95
CA SER A 303 6.81 2.22 13.59
C SER A 303 5.79 2.70 12.57
N THR A 304 6.24 3.21 11.42
CA THR A 304 5.35 3.74 10.38
C THR A 304 5.05 2.68 9.33
N LEU A 305 3.76 2.35 9.15
CA LEU A 305 3.26 1.45 8.12
C LEU A 305 3.29 2.08 6.73
N VAL A 306 3.58 1.28 5.71
CA VAL A 306 3.53 1.65 4.29
C VAL A 306 2.91 0.54 3.45
N ASP A 307 2.55 0.87 2.20
CA ASP A 307 2.02 -0.05 1.18
C ASP A 307 0.73 -0.77 1.62
N PHE A 308 -0.38 -0.04 1.70
CA PHE A 308 -1.62 -0.55 2.28
C PHE A 308 -2.39 -1.52 1.38
N GLY A 309 -2.00 -1.68 0.10
CA GLY A 309 -2.75 -2.46 -0.88
C GLY A 309 -2.85 -3.98 -0.60
N HIS A 310 -2.03 -4.50 0.31
CA HIS A 310 -2.03 -5.91 0.70
C HIS A 310 -2.83 -6.20 1.98
N TYR A 311 -3.26 -5.16 2.69
CA TYR A 311 -4.10 -5.34 3.88
C TYR A 311 -5.49 -5.78 3.45
N LYS A 312 -6.16 -6.50 4.35
CA LYS A 312 -7.53 -6.92 4.17
C LYS A 312 -8.24 -6.93 5.51
N MET A 313 -9.55 -7.01 5.42
CA MET A 313 -10.42 -7.11 6.57
C MET A 313 -11.03 -8.51 6.53
N LEU A 314 -10.86 -9.25 7.61
CA LEU A 314 -11.36 -10.60 7.74
C LEU A 314 -12.32 -10.63 8.93
N GLY A 315 -13.51 -11.17 8.69
CA GLY A 315 -14.42 -11.43 9.79
C GLY A 315 -14.12 -12.74 10.52
N LEU A 316 -13.46 -13.70 9.86
CA LEU A 316 -12.89 -14.90 10.47
C LEU A 316 -11.52 -15.22 9.86
N PHE A 317 -10.59 -15.66 10.70
CA PHE A 317 -9.33 -16.29 10.28
C PHE A 317 -9.57 -17.79 10.19
N GLU A 318 -9.62 -18.33 8.98
CA GLU A 318 -9.82 -19.77 8.72
C GLU A 318 -8.59 -20.57 9.18
N GLU A 319 -7.40 -20.05 8.91
CA GLU A 319 -6.16 -20.67 9.35
C GLU A 319 -5.89 -20.38 10.83
N PRO A 320 -5.51 -21.39 11.61
CA PRO A 320 -5.27 -21.24 13.04
C PRO A 320 -3.97 -20.52 13.39
N PHE A 321 -3.03 -20.44 12.46
CA PHE A 321 -1.71 -19.90 12.72
C PHE A 321 -1.23 -18.97 11.62
N SER A 322 -0.50 -17.94 12.05
CA SER A 322 0.38 -17.15 11.21
C SER A 322 1.83 -17.52 11.50
N VAL A 323 2.65 -17.49 10.46
CA VAL A 323 4.09 -17.71 10.54
C VAL A 323 4.78 -16.50 9.94
N THR A 324 5.58 -15.78 10.73
CA THR A 324 6.41 -14.69 10.18
C THR A 324 7.58 -15.23 9.37
N ARG A 325 8.12 -14.41 8.49
CA ARG A 325 9.36 -14.70 7.78
C ARG A 325 10.54 -13.99 8.45
N VAL A 326 11.66 -14.69 8.55
CA VAL A 326 12.93 -14.15 9.06
C VAL A 326 14.09 -14.64 8.20
N LYS A 327 15.14 -13.83 8.02
CA LYS A 327 16.23 -14.15 7.06
C LYS A 327 17.30 -15.11 7.62
N ASP A 328 17.35 -15.28 8.93
CA ASP A 328 18.38 -16.00 9.70
C ASP A 328 17.89 -17.36 10.24
N SER A 329 16.89 -17.96 9.57
CA SER A 329 16.29 -19.24 9.96
C SER A 329 16.10 -20.17 8.78
N THR A 330 16.10 -21.48 9.04
CA THR A 330 15.81 -22.53 8.04
C THR A 330 14.48 -22.25 7.33
N LEU A 331 14.50 -22.25 5.99
CA LEU A 331 13.33 -21.96 5.13
C LEU A 331 12.71 -20.57 5.35
N ASN A 332 13.47 -19.64 5.95
CA ASN A 332 12.99 -18.35 6.43
C ASN A 332 11.86 -18.45 7.48
N TRP A 333 11.76 -19.57 8.21
CA TRP A 333 10.68 -19.78 9.18
C TRP A 333 10.90 -18.96 10.45
N GLY A 334 9.99 -18.02 10.71
CA GLY A 334 10.03 -17.13 11.87
C GLY A 334 9.25 -17.64 13.09
N GLU A 335 8.50 -16.74 13.71
CA GLU A 335 7.65 -17.04 14.85
C GLU A 335 6.27 -17.50 14.37
N THR A 336 5.77 -18.57 14.99
CA THR A 336 4.41 -19.05 14.80
C THR A 336 3.55 -18.50 15.92
N PHE A 337 2.42 -17.88 15.58
CA PHE A 337 1.46 -17.42 16.58
C PHE A 337 0.03 -17.77 16.14
N SER A 338 -0.83 -18.03 17.12
CA SER A 338 -2.24 -18.31 16.89
C SER A 338 -2.94 -17.08 16.34
N ASN A 339 -3.73 -17.26 15.29
CA ASN A 339 -4.65 -16.24 14.83
C ASN A 339 -5.82 -16.14 15.79
N ASN A 340 -6.32 -14.93 16.03
CA ASN A 340 -7.48 -14.75 16.88
C ASN A 340 -8.76 -15.19 16.15
N HIS A 341 -9.25 -16.38 16.48
CA HIS A 341 -10.47 -16.96 15.88
C HIS A 341 -11.78 -16.32 16.36
N GLN A 342 -11.75 -15.37 17.29
CA GLN A 342 -12.98 -14.80 17.82
C GLN A 342 -13.61 -13.82 16.83
N THR A 343 -14.56 -14.33 16.04
CA THR A 343 -15.66 -13.54 15.48
C THR A 343 -16.39 -12.88 16.64
N LYS A 344 -16.08 -11.61 16.94
CA LYS A 344 -17.03 -10.82 17.73
C LYS A 344 -18.32 -10.76 16.92
N SER A 345 -19.47 -11.04 17.54
CA SER A 345 -20.79 -10.94 16.90
C SER A 345 -21.07 -9.56 16.29
N SER A 346 -20.32 -8.53 16.70
CA SER A 346 -20.28 -7.18 16.13
C SER A 346 -19.69 -7.09 14.72
N LEU A 347 -19.00 -8.12 14.22
CA LEU A 347 -18.40 -8.11 12.88
C LEU A 347 -19.40 -8.52 11.78
N SER A 348 -20.61 -8.98 12.11
CA SER A 348 -21.64 -9.32 11.10
C SER A 348 -22.03 -8.11 10.23
N ARG A 349 -22.05 -6.91 10.81
CA ARG A 349 -22.28 -5.65 10.10
C ARG A 349 -21.08 -5.23 9.24
N LEU A 350 -19.85 -5.53 9.69
CA LEU A 350 -18.65 -5.41 8.86
C LEU A 350 -18.63 -6.45 7.75
N HIS A 351 -19.15 -7.65 7.96
CA HIS A 351 -19.40 -8.59 6.89
C HIS A 351 -20.43 -8.04 5.90
N GLU A 352 -21.57 -7.50 6.33
CA GLU A 352 -22.55 -6.87 5.43
C GLU A 352 -21.95 -5.68 4.64
N LEU A 353 -21.14 -4.85 5.29
CA LEU A 353 -20.47 -3.72 4.65
C LEU A 353 -19.29 -4.15 3.78
N MET A 354 -18.66 -5.31 4.05
CA MET A 354 -17.31 -5.64 3.58
C MET A 354 -17.02 -7.11 3.20
N GLY A 355 -17.99 -8.03 3.09
CA GLY A 355 -17.74 -9.41 2.67
C GLY A 355 -18.95 -10.25 2.21
N ASN A 356 -18.66 -11.23 1.33
CA ASN A 356 -19.53 -12.29 0.78
C ASN A 356 -21.00 -11.92 0.54
N VAL A 357 -21.26 -11.23 -0.58
CA VAL A 357 -22.59 -11.32 -1.21
C VAL A 357 -22.74 -12.71 -1.80
N ASP A 358 -23.82 -13.41 -1.42
CA ASP A 358 -24.22 -14.68 -2.05
C ASP A 358 -24.38 -14.51 -3.58
N ASP A 359 -24.73 -13.30 -4.01
CA ASP A 359 -24.75 -12.89 -5.40
C ASP A 359 -24.03 -11.55 -5.59
N VAL A 360 -22.75 -11.61 -5.95
CA VAL A 360 -21.96 -10.43 -6.33
C VAL A 360 -22.66 -9.59 -7.41
N LYS A 361 -23.51 -10.19 -8.25
CA LYS A 361 -24.26 -9.47 -9.28
C LYS A 361 -25.26 -8.47 -8.69
N SER A 362 -25.79 -8.70 -7.50
CA SER A 362 -26.71 -7.74 -6.87
C SER A 362 -26.02 -6.43 -6.47
N CYS A 363 -24.68 -6.43 -6.37
CA CYS A 363 -23.90 -5.23 -6.06
C CYS A 363 -23.53 -4.40 -7.29
N TYR A 364 -23.85 -4.87 -8.50
CA TYR A 364 -23.52 -4.21 -9.74
C TYR A 364 -24.77 -3.89 -10.54
N SER A 365 -24.81 -2.70 -11.13
CA SER A 365 -25.78 -2.42 -12.19
C SER A 365 -25.51 -3.31 -13.42
N THR A 366 -26.52 -3.52 -14.27
CA THR A 366 -26.36 -4.29 -15.51
C THR A 366 -25.19 -3.81 -16.36
N GLU A 367 -25.01 -2.49 -16.47
CA GLU A 367 -23.90 -1.88 -17.20
C GLU A 367 -22.53 -2.23 -16.60
N GLN A 368 -22.43 -2.21 -15.25
CA GLN A 368 -21.21 -2.63 -14.56
C GLN A 368 -20.93 -4.12 -14.76
N LEU A 369 -21.98 -4.95 -14.72
CA LEU A 369 -21.86 -6.38 -15.00
C LEU A 369 -21.37 -6.65 -16.41
N GLU A 370 -21.88 -5.93 -17.40
CA GLU A 370 -21.42 -6.00 -18.78
C GLU A 370 -19.94 -5.58 -18.89
N TRP A 371 -19.57 -4.47 -18.25
CA TRP A 371 -18.19 -3.98 -18.22
C TRP A 371 -17.21 -4.97 -17.57
N ILE A 372 -17.59 -5.61 -16.45
CA ILE A 372 -16.74 -6.59 -15.76
C ILE A 372 -16.88 -8.01 -16.31
N SER A 373 -17.85 -8.29 -17.18
CA SER A 373 -18.16 -9.64 -17.70
C SER A 373 -16.96 -10.41 -18.29
N PRO A 374 -15.93 -9.76 -18.90
CA PRO A 374 -14.72 -10.47 -19.31
C PRO A 374 -13.95 -11.11 -18.14
N SER A 375 -14.24 -10.69 -16.90
CA SER A 375 -13.50 -10.99 -15.68
C SER A 375 -14.14 -12.09 -14.83
N SER A 376 -14.50 -13.23 -15.43
CA SER A 376 -15.22 -14.32 -14.75
C SER A 376 -14.58 -14.82 -13.43
N GLN A 377 -13.30 -14.55 -13.19
CA GLN A 377 -12.62 -14.84 -11.92
C GLN A 377 -12.75 -13.73 -10.86
N LEU A 378 -12.92 -12.46 -11.24
CA LEU A 378 -13.12 -11.36 -10.29
C LEU A 378 -14.45 -11.49 -9.55
N VAL A 379 -15.51 -11.92 -10.25
CA VAL A 379 -16.84 -12.20 -9.67
C VAL A 379 -16.80 -13.39 -8.70
N LYS A 380 -15.83 -14.32 -8.85
CA LYS A 380 -15.66 -15.47 -7.94
C LYS A 380 -14.92 -15.11 -6.64
N LYS A 381 -14.15 -14.01 -6.65
CA LYS A 381 -13.46 -13.51 -5.46
C LYS A 381 -14.47 -12.66 -4.72
N ASN A 382 -15.23 -13.26 -3.81
CA ASN A 382 -16.29 -12.64 -3.01
C ASN A 382 -15.77 -11.58 -1.99
N ASN A 383 -14.79 -10.76 -2.39
CA ASN A 383 -14.23 -9.69 -1.57
C ASN A 383 -14.92 -8.36 -1.92
N MET A 384 -15.75 -7.85 -1.02
CA MET A 384 -16.50 -6.61 -1.23
C MET A 384 -15.63 -5.40 -1.43
N LEU A 385 -14.43 -5.37 -0.85
CA LEU A 385 -13.53 -4.24 -1.05
C LEU A 385 -13.03 -4.18 -2.51
N ASP A 386 -12.71 -5.34 -3.10
CA ASP A 386 -12.37 -5.42 -4.53
C ASP A 386 -13.57 -5.02 -5.39
N ILE A 387 -14.77 -5.49 -5.03
CA ILE A 387 -16.03 -5.17 -5.73
C ILE A 387 -16.34 -3.67 -5.71
N LEU A 388 -16.30 -3.08 -4.51
CA LEU A 388 -16.53 -1.65 -4.30
C LEU A 388 -15.50 -0.81 -5.04
N SER A 389 -14.22 -1.18 -4.95
CA SER A 389 -13.17 -0.40 -5.62
C SER A 389 -13.34 -0.42 -7.14
N LEU A 390 -13.73 -1.57 -7.70
CA LEU A 390 -14.04 -1.70 -9.12
C LEU A 390 -15.30 -0.92 -9.52
N SER A 391 -16.34 -0.94 -8.67
CA SER A 391 -17.58 -0.17 -8.87
C SER A 391 -17.32 1.35 -8.86
N LEU A 392 -16.50 1.83 -7.92
CA LEU A 392 -16.07 3.23 -7.84
C LEU A 392 -15.17 3.62 -9.03
N ALA A 393 -14.29 2.71 -9.47
CA ALA A 393 -13.48 2.92 -10.68
C ALA A 393 -14.36 3.06 -11.92
N TYR A 394 -15.38 2.22 -12.08
CA TYR A 394 -16.38 2.34 -13.15
C TYR A 394 -17.13 3.66 -13.10
N ASP A 395 -17.68 4.05 -11.94
CA ASP A 395 -18.44 5.29 -11.82
C ASP A 395 -17.55 6.52 -12.17
N TYR A 396 -16.27 6.50 -11.79
CA TYR A 396 -15.30 7.52 -12.18
C TYR A 396 -15.01 7.53 -13.68
N GLN A 397 -14.72 6.36 -14.25
CA GLN A 397 -14.26 6.23 -15.63
C GLN A 397 -15.38 6.42 -16.65
N GLU A 398 -16.53 5.79 -16.41
CA GLU A 398 -17.62 5.64 -17.39
C GLU A 398 -18.80 6.57 -17.11
N ARG A 399 -19.06 6.92 -15.83
CA ARG A 399 -20.18 7.81 -15.45
C ARG A 399 -19.77 9.25 -15.16
N GLY A 400 -18.49 9.59 -15.33
CA GLY A 400 -17.98 10.94 -15.14
C GLY A 400 -18.04 11.44 -13.69
N MET A 401 -18.00 10.53 -12.71
CA MET A 401 -17.87 10.92 -11.30
C MET A 401 -16.61 11.77 -11.11
N SER A 402 -16.76 12.91 -10.42
CA SER A 402 -15.63 13.78 -10.11
C SER A 402 -14.70 13.14 -9.09
N GLY A 403 -13.43 13.55 -9.08
CA GLY A 403 -12.47 13.08 -8.08
C GLY A 403 -12.87 13.44 -6.64
N ASP A 404 -13.57 14.55 -6.44
CA ASP A 404 -14.08 14.98 -5.12
C ASP A 404 -15.21 14.08 -4.62
N GLU A 405 -16.13 13.69 -5.52
CA GLU A 405 -17.17 12.70 -5.21
C GLU A 405 -16.53 11.35 -4.86
N LEU A 406 -15.55 10.89 -5.64
CA LEU A 406 -14.82 9.66 -5.35
C LEU A 406 -14.14 9.71 -3.97
N GLN A 407 -13.44 10.81 -3.66
CA GLN A 407 -12.81 11.00 -2.34
C GLN A 407 -13.83 10.96 -1.20
N ARG A 408 -14.99 11.62 -1.36
CA ARG A 408 -16.07 11.58 -0.36
C ARG A 408 -16.58 10.17 -0.14
N ARG A 409 -16.78 9.39 -1.21
CA ARG A 409 -17.23 7.99 -1.11
C ARG A 409 -16.20 7.11 -0.41
N ILE A 410 -14.91 7.28 -0.73
CA ILE A 410 -13.81 6.60 -0.04
C ILE A 410 -13.82 6.91 1.45
N ASN A 411 -13.88 8.19 1.83
CA ASN A 411 -13.91 8.62 3.23
C ASN A 411 -15.14 8.09 3.96
N SER A 412 -16.33 8.25 3.37
CA SER A 412 -17.60 7.79 3.96
C SER A 412 -17.63 6.27 4.15
N TYR A 413 -17.06 5.50 3.22
CA TYR A 413 -16.93 4.07 3.40
C TYR A 413 -15.96 3.74 4.54
N ALA A 414 -14.76 4.33 4.55
CA ALA A 414 -13.79 4.12 5.62
C ALA A 414 -14.34 4.50 7.02
N ASP A 415 -15.11 5.59 7.12
CA ASP A 415 -15.78 6.00 8.35
C ASP A 415 -16.76 4.93 8.86
N ARG A 416 -17.57 4.36 7.95
CA ARG A 416 -18.49 3.26 8.29
C ARG A 416 -17.74 2.01 8.74
N CYS A 417 -16.66 1.64 8.06
CA CYS A 417 -15.84 0.50 8.47
C CYS A 417 -15.28 0.70 9.88
N VAL A 418 -14.71 1.87 10.16
CA VAL A 418 -14.12 2.17 11.47
C VAL A 418 -15.16 2.20 12.58
N ALA A 419 -16.37 2.71 12.31
CA ALA A 419 -17.45 2.77 13.28
C ALA A 419 -17.91 1.38 13.78
N GLU A 420 -17.70 0.34 12.97
CA GLU A 420 -18.09 -1.03 13.28
C GLU A 420 -16.93 -1.87 13.86
N LEU A 421 -15.71 -1.33 13.88
CA LEU A 421 -14.59 -2.00 14.54
C LEU A 421 -14.90 -2.16 16.04
N PRO A 422 -14.42 -3.25 16.68
CA PRO A 422 -14.63 -3.42 18.11
C PRO A 422 -14.17 -2.17 18.87
N PRO A 423 -14.92 -1.74 19.91
CA PRO A 423 -14.57 -0.53 20.65
C PRO A 423 -13.14 -0.68 21.16
N LEU A 424 -12.28 0.17 20.63
CA LEU A 424 -10.93 0.39 21.15
C LEU A 424 -11.14 0.98 22.53
N ALA A 425 -10.55 0.38 23.57
CA ALA A 425 -10.68 0.88 24.93
C ALA A 425 -10.46 2.39 24.92
N THR A 426 -11.54 3.16 25.15
CA THR A 426 -11.54 4.61 24.97
C THR A 426 -10.86 5.22 26.18
N THR A 427 -9.56 5.28 26.12
CA THR A 427 -8.82 6.41 26.65
C THR A 427 -8.38 7.19 25.42
N SER A 428 -8.70 8.48 25.38
CA SER A 428 -8.23 9.33 24.31
C SER A 428 -6.73 9.50 24.50
N LYS A 429 -5.92 9.27 23.46
CA LYS A 429 -4.72 10.08 23.28
C LYS A 429 -5.20 11.51 23.44
N LYS A 430 -4.86 12.18 24.54
CA LYS A 430 -5.06 13.63 24.61
C LYS A 430 -4.47 14.16 23.29
N PRO A 431 -5.19 14.98 22.51
CA PRO A 431 -4.52 15.74 21.47
C PRO A 431 -3.31 16.38 22.15
N LEU A 432 -2.12 16.21 21.55
CA LEU A 432 -0.90 16.83 22.06
C LEU A 432 -1.18 18.33 22.18
N GLU A 433 -1.54 18.78 23.38
CA GLU A 433 -1.38 20.18 23.76
C GLU A 433 0.12 20.40 23.71
N LEU A 434 0.56 21.06 22.63
CA LEU A 434 1.90 21.62 22.51
C LEU A 434 2.05 22.64 23.65
N HIS A 435 2.44 22.17 24.82
CA HIS A 435 2.96 23.05 25.86
C HIS A 435 4.27 23.62 25.32
N SER A 436 4.24 24.92 25.04
CA SER A 436 5.43 25.73 24.90
C SER A 436 6.28 25.55 26.15
N PHE A 437 7.41 24.85 26.02
CA PHE A 437 8.49 25.00 26.97
C PHE A 437 9.13 26.36 26.70
N GLU A 438 8.82 27.34 27.54
CA GLU A 438 9.66 28.53 27.67
C GLU A 438 11.03 28.07 28.19
N VAL A 439 12.09 28.50 27.50
CA VAL A 439 13.48 28.43 27.96
C VAL A 439 13.82 29.76 28.63
#